data_AF-A0AAJ0AIU3-F1
#
_entry.id   AF-A0AAJ0AIU3-F1
#
_cell.length_a   1.000
_cell.length_b   1.000
_cell.length_c   1.000
_cell.angle_alpha   90.00
_cell.angle_beta   90.00
_cell.angle_gamma   90.00
#
_symmetry.space_group_name_H-M   'P 1'
#
loop_
_entity.id
_entity.type
_entity.pdbx_description
1 polymer ?
#
loop_
_entity_poly.entity_id
_entity_poly.type
_entity_poly.pdbx_seq_one_letter_code
_entity_poly.pdbx_strand_id
1 'polypeptide(L)'
;MASSDVNPLISNQKSSELQAILHPLVLLTISDYITRHTLRSQQGPIVGALLGQQNGREITVEHAFDCHTIPAPEVEGGYLLDSGRFGARLEQMKTVHKDRSLDLVGWYTLLAVTGPTPTILPIHNQLLSEFNESALLLGFHPEEVFTHSVGGKLPMTIYESNYEVDDPRAAEAEGEDKKMDDGESKLKLRFRELPYTVETGEAEMISMDHVARGAGNATAVEAPKEAVKPKVQRVDLGTKRRVVVTDSSDGDNAEAQLSPEEEEMVAALTAKANAVKMLQGRIRLITTYLERLPAEPLTGAEQPDAVSATTDAQTTPSHTILRQIQALVNRLDLLVPSDAEGFEKEVLCEENEVAITSRLNELMQSISGMRDLGKKFSIAESARSRNRGNPTASDFPNYGPSGFNLPGAGDIMM
;
A
#
# COMPACT_ATOMS: atom_id res chain seq x y z
N MET A 1 42.00 -7.50 2.22
CA MET A 1 41.57 -8.87 1.87
C MET A 1 40.49 -9.28 2.87
N ALA A 2 39.29 -8.75 2.72
CA ALA A 2 38.12 -9.25 3.44
C ALA A 2 37.43 -10.21 2.48
N SER A 3 37.51 -11.51 2.76
CA SER A 3 36.70 -12.51 2.09
C SER A 3 35.24 -12.08 2.24
N SER A 4 34.55 -11.86 1.13
CA SER A 4 33.10 -11.73 1.13
C SER A 4 32.54 -13.06 1.67
N ASP A 5 32.12 -13.08 2.93
CA ASP A 5 31.43 -14.21 3.54
C ASP A 5 30.12 -14.44 2.78
N VAL A 6 30.17 -15.26 1.74
CA VAL A 6 29.00 -15.71 1.00
C VAL A 6 28.23 -16.61 1.95
N ASN A 7 27.07 -16.15 2.41
CA ASN A 7 26.26 -16.88 3.37
C ASN A 7 25.97 -18.30 2.83
N PRO A 8 26.33 -19.37 3.55
CA PRO A 8 26.21 -20.75 3.08
C PRO A 8 24.76 -21.20 2.95
N LEU A 9 23.78 -20.36 3.25
CA LEU A 9 22.37 -20.69 3.05
C LEU A 9 21.76 -20.02 1.81
N ILE A 10 22.52 -19.20 1.08
CA ILE A 10 22.06 -18.56 -0.15
C ILE A 10 22.53 -19.37 -1.37
N SER A 11 21.60 -19.71 -2.26
CA SER A 11 21.92 -20.33 -3.56
C SER A 11 22.35 -19.27 -4.58
N ASN A 12 23.36 -19.62 -5.37
CA ASN A 12 23.84 -18.83 -6.52
C ASN A 12 23.21 -19.28 -7.85
N GLN A 13 22.24 -20.21 -7.84
CA GLN A 13 21.57 -20.66 -9.06
C GLN A 13 20.65 -19.55 -9.62
N LYS A 14 20.57 -19.44 -10.96
CA LYS A 14 19.77 -18.41 -11.68
C LYS A 14 18.36 -18.32 -11.10
N SER A 15 17.85 -17.11 -10.83
CA SER A 15 16.51 -16.79 -10.28
C SER A 15 15.35 -17.58 -10.91
N SER A 16 14.31 -17.89 -10.12
CA SER A 16 13.20 -18.72 -10.58
C SER A 16 12.27 -17.83 -11.38
N GLU A 17 11.52 -18.40 -12.30
CA GLU A 17 10.42 -17.66 -12.96
C GLU A 17 9.22 -17.47 -12.02
N LEU A 18 9.35 -17.85 -10.74
CA LEU A 18 8.40 -17.58 -9.67
C LEU A 18 8.43 -16.08 -9.31
N GLN A 19 7.25 -15.48 -9.26
CA GLN A 19 7.06 -14.10 -8.84
C GLN A 19 6.16 -14.06 -7.60
N ALA A 20 6.60 -13.37 -6.57
CA ALA A 20 5.81 -13.14 -5.37
C ALA A 20 5.06 -11.81 -5.48
N ILE A 21 3.76 -11.84 -5.22
CA ILE A 21 2.91 -10.65 -5.17
C ILE A 21 2.51 -10.43 -3.71
N LEU A 22 2.80 -9.26 -3.16
CA LEU A 22 2.53 -8.92 -1.77
C LEU A 22 1.44 -7.88 -1.66
N HIS A 23 0.45 -8.13 -0.80
CA HIS A 23 -0.51 -7.10 -0.39
C HIS A 23 0.08 -6.21 0.74
N PRO A 24 -0.14 -4.88 0.72
CA PRO A 24 0.33 -3.97 1.77
C PRO A 24 -0.15 -4.33 3.17
N LEU A 25 -1.33 -4.94 3.29
CA LEU A 25 -1.89 -5.39 4.56
C LEU A 25 -0.98 -6.37 5.30
N VAL A 26 -0.28 -7.24 4.56
CA VAL A 26 0.71 -8.18 5.11
C VAL A 26 1.84 -7.43 5.80
N LEU A 27 2.36 -6.39 5.15
CA LEU A 27 3.45 -5.56 5.67
C LEU A 27 3.05 -4.86 6.97
N LEU A 28 1.84 -4.29 7.00
CA LEU A 28 1.30 -3.64 8.19
C LEU A 28 1.12 -4.63 9.34
N THR A 29 0.61 -5.84 9.04
CA THR A 29 0.40 -6.87 10.05
C THR A 29 1.72 -7.38 10.64
N ILE A 30 2.73 -7.58 9.80
CA ILE A 30 4.08 -7.96 10.24
C ILE A 30 4.69 -6.85 11.11
N SER A 31 4.60 -5.59 10.68
CA SER A 31 5.10 -4.44 11.45
C SER A 31 4.40 -4.28 12.80
N ASP A 32 3.07 -4.40 12.82
CA ASP A 32 2.27 -4.37 14.04
C ASP A 32 2.63 -5.53 14.99
N TYR A 33 2.86 -6.74 14.45
CA TYR A 33 3.30 -7.85 15.28
C TYR A 33 4.72 -7.63 15.86
N ILE A 34 5.66 -7.14 15.06
CA ILE A 34 7.01 -6.81 15.51
C ILE A 34 6.96 -5.79 16.64
N THR A 35 6.23 -4.69 16.45
CA THR A 35 6.11 -3.63 17.46
C THR A 35 5.42 -4.12 18.74
N ARG A 36 4.35 -4.92 18.64
CA ARG A 36 3.68 -5.54 19.81
C ARG A 36 4.61 -6.49 20.56
N HIS A 37 5.38 -7.30 19.85
CA HIS A 37 6.31 -8.26 20.44
C HIS A 37 7.45 -7.54 21.19
N THR A 38 8.04 -6.52 20.56
CA THR A 38 9.10 -5.69 21.17
C THR A 38 8.59 -4.92 22.38
N LEU A 39 7.41 -4.28 22.29
CA LEU A 39 6.86 -3.49 23.40
C LEU A 39 6.47 -4.36 24.61
N ARG A 40 5.99 -5.58 24.37
CA ARG A 40 5.62 -6.53 25.43
C ARG A 40 6.81 -7.31 25.99
N SER A 41 8.02 -7.14 25.42
CA SER A 41 9.23 -7.90 25.81
C SER A 41 8.97 -9.41 25.85
N GLN A 42 8.22 -9.91 24.87
CA GLN A 42 7.93 -11.34 24.76
C GLN A 42 9.23 -12.12 24.48
N GLN A 43 9.34 -13.31 25.08
CA GLN A 43 10.50 -14.17 24.96
C GLN A 43 10.34 -15.05 23.72
N GLY A 44 11.31 -15.02 22.81
CA GLY A 44 11.36 -15.88 21.63
C GLY A 44 11.59 -15.11 20.31
N PRO A 45 11.89 -15.84 19.22
CA PRO A 45 11.99 -15.27 17.89
C PRO A 45 10.59 -14.93 17.36
N ILE A 46 10.54 -13.85 16.57
CA ILE A 46 9.32 -13.42 15.88
C ILE A 46 9.12 -14.33 14.68
N VAL A 47 8.02 -15.08 14.71
CA VAL A 47 7.63 -16.03 13.67
C VAL A 47 6.16 -15.82 13.38
N GLY A 48 5.80 -15.74 12.11
CA GLY A 48 4.41 -15.79 11.71
C GLY A 48 4.24 -16.44 10.36
N ALA A 49 3.01 -16.79 10.01
CA ALA A 49 2.68 -17.46 8.76
C ALA A 49 2.06 -16.50 7.75
N LEU A 50 2.22 -16.86 6.49
CA LEU A 50 1.75 -16.15 5.31
C LEU A 50 0.70 -17.00 4.61
N LEU A 51 -0.46 -16.40 4.37
CA LEU A 51 -1.56 -16.97 3.64
C LEU A 51 -1.74 -16.27 2.31
N GLY A 52 -2.12 -17.05 1.31
CA GLY A 52 -2.16 -16.57 -0.05
C GLY A 52 -2.76 -17.55 -1.01
N GLN A 53 -2.66 -17.21 -2.30
CA GLN A 53 -3.06 -18.09 -3.38
C GLN A 53 -1.84 -18.39 -4.25
N GLN A 54 -1.79 -19.61 -4.79
CA GLN A 54 -0.78 -20.00 -5.75
C GLN A 54 -1.43 -20.16 -7.13
N ASN A 55 -1.22 -19.16 -7.99
CA ASN A 55 -1.69 -19.14 -9.36
C ASN A 55 -0.55 -19.57 -10.30
N GLY A 56 -0.27 -20.87 -10.33
CA GLY A 56 0.81 -21.44 -11.13
C GLY A 56 2.19 -20.98 -10.66
N ARG A 57 2.78 -19.99 -11.34
CA ARG A 57 4.10 -19.41 -11.02
C ARG A 57 4.03 -18.07 -10.30
N GLU A 58 2.82 -17.54 -10.11
CA GLU A 58 2.60 -16.34 -9.32
C GLU A 58 2.04 -16.76 -7.97
N ILE A 59 2.69 -16.26 -6.91
CA ILE A 59 2.28 -16.53 -5.54
C ILE A 59 1.81 -15.21 -4.96
N THR A 60 0.51 -15.09 -4.72
CA THR A 60 -0.07 -13.91 -4.06
C THR A 60 -0.07 -14.15 -2.56
N VAL A 61 0.36 -13.16 -1.78
CA VAL A 61 0.38 -13.18 -0.32
C VAL A 61 -0.56 -12.10 0.16
N GLU A 62 -1.73 -12.51 0.63
CA GLU A 62 -2.85 -11.63 0.98
C GLU A 62 -2.92 -11.35 2.48
N HIS A 63 -2.65 -12.37 3.30
CA HIS A 63 -2.80 -12.28 4.75
C HIS A 63 -1.60 -12.84 5.49
N ALA A 64 -1.37 -12.32 6.69
CA ALA A 64 -0.37 -12.83 7.61
C ALA A 64 -0.96 -12.95 9.01
N PHE A 65 -0.45 -13.89 9.80
CA PHE A 65 -0.80 -14.02 11.20
C PHE A 65 0.41 -14.44 12.04
N ASP A 66 0.33 -14.18 13.34
CA ASP A 66 1.37 -14.47 14.31
C ASP A 66 1.35 -15.93 14.77
N CYS A 67 2.54 -16.52 14.87
CA CYS A 67 2.74 -17.88 15.32
C CYS A 67 3.30 -17.91 16.74
N HIS A 68 2.88 -18.90 17.52
CA HIS A 68 3.43 -19.11 18.86
C HIS A 68 4.61 -20.08 18.79
N THR A 69 5.72 -19.68 19.39
CA THR A 69 6.92 -20.51 19.50
C THR A 69 7.04 -21.10 20.90
N ILE A 70 7.60 -22.30 20.99
CA ILE A 70 7.88 -23.02 22.23
C ILE A 70 9.40 -23.10 22.38
N PRO A 71 9.97 -22.81 23.56
CA PRO A 71 11.39 -22.98 23.79
C PRO A 71 11.77 -24.46 23.74
N ALA A 72 12.67 -24.80 22.82
CA ALA A 72 13.19 -26.14 22.58
C ALA A 72 14.73 -26.07 22.64
N PRO A 73 15.34 -26.25 23.82
CA PRO A 73 16.78 -26.10 24.01
C PRO A 73 17.62 -27.18 23.29
N GLU A 74 17.00 -28.24 22.77
CA GLU A 74 17.65 -29.34 22.06
C GLU A 74 17.94 -29.04 20.57
N VAL A 75 17.43 -27.92 20.05
CA VAL A 75 17.45 -27.59 18.62
C VAL A 75 18.30 -26.34 18.37
N GLU A 76 19.06 -26.31 17.26
CA GLU A 76 19.80 -25.11 16.84
C GLU A 76 18.84 -23.92 16.66
N GLY A 77 18.99 -22.89 17.49
CA GLY A 77 18.08 -21.74 17.52
C GLY A 77 17.09 -21.74 18.68
N GLY A 78 16.98 -22.83 19.45
CA GLY A 78 16.37 -22.85 20.78
C GLY A 78 14.84 -22.75 20.84
N TYR A 79 14.15 -22.68 19.70
CA TYR A 79 12.70 -22.51 19.60
C TYR A 79 12.11 -23.33 18.44
N LEU A 80 10.93 -23.88 18.66
CA LEU A 80 10.12 -24.60 17.66
C LEU A 80 8.71 -24.00 17.55
N LEU A 81 7.99 -24.32 16.48
CA LEU A 81 6.61 -23.89 16.29
C LEU A 81 5.65 -24.78 17.11
N ASP A 82 4.67 -24.18 17.79
CA ASP A 82 3.57 -24.93 18.41
C ASP A 82 2.61 -25.44 17.31
N SER A 83 2.83 -26.67 16.86
CA SER A 83 2.06 -27.29 15.76
C SER A 83 0.56 -27.39 16.06
N GLY A 84 0.19 -27.61 17.33
CA GLY A 84 -1.22 -27.74 17.74
C GLY A 84 -1.97 -26.40 17.68
N ARG A 85 -1.39 -25.35 18.24
CA ARG A 85 -1.98 -24.00 18.15
C ARG A 85 -1.92 -23.44 16.74
N PHE A 86 -0.83 -23.71 16.03
CA PHE A 86 -0.64 -23.28 14.66
C PHE A 86 -1.69 -23.89 13.74
N GLY A 87 -1.87 -25.22 13.78
CA GLY A 87 -2.89 -25.91 12.98
C GLY A 87 -4.30 -25.41 13.30
N ALA A 88 -4.64 -25.24 14.58
CA ALA A 88 -5.94 -24.69 14.97
C ALA A 88 -6.18 -23.26 14.42
N ARG A 89 -5.14 -22.41 14.44
CA ARG A 89 -5.21 -21.05 13.91
C ARG A 89 -5.28 -21.03 12.38
N LEU A 90 -4.55 -21.91 11.72
CA LEU A 90 -4.58 -22.09 10.27
C LEU A 90 -6.00 -22.48 9.81
N GLU A 91 -6.63 -23.45 10.47
CA GLU A 91 -8.00 -23.88 10.18
C GLU A 91 -9.04 -22.77 10.39
N GLN A 92 -8.88 -21.95 11.44
CA GLN A 92 -9.72 -20.78 11.66
C GLN A 92 -9.58 -19.79 10.50
N MET A 93 -8.36 -19.52 10.05
CA MET A 93 -8.11 -18.54 9.01
C MET A 93 -8.58 -19.03 7.64
N LYS A 94 -8.36 -20.31 7.32
CA LYS A 94 -8.98 -20.99 6.18
C LYS A 94 -10.50 -20.91 6.22
N THR A 95 -11.10 -20.97 7.41
CA THR A 95 -12.56 -20.90 7.56
C THR A 95 -13.13 -19.50 7.32
N VAL A 96 -12.40 -18.45 7.70
CA VAL A 96 -12.79 -17.06 7.47
C VAL A 96 -12.68 -16.69 5.99
N HIS A 97 -11.65 -17.21 5.30
CA HIS A 97 -11.33 -16.87 3.91
C HIS A 97 -11.68 -17.99 2.91
N LYS A 98 -12.79 -18.69 3.14
CA LYS A 98 -13.25 -19.80 2.26
C LYS A 98 -13.61 -19.34 0.85
N ASP A 99 -14.06 -18.10 0.72
CA ASP A 99 -14.42 -17.45 -0.54
C ASP A 99 -13.21 -17.25 -1.45
N ARG A 100 -12.04 -16.99 -0.86
CA ARG A 100 -10.79 -16.75 -1.59
C ARG A 100 -9.85 -17.97 -1.63
N SER A 101 -10.25 -19.12 -1.08
CA SER A 101 -9.42 -20.33 -1.06
C SER A 101 -7.95 -20.09 -0.65
N LEU A 102 -7.73 -19.27 0.39
CA LEU A 102 -6.39 -18.95 0.87
C LEU A 102 -5.77 -20.16 1.57
N ASP A 103 -4.54 -20.50 1.19
CA ASP A 103 -3.76 -21.55 1.83
C ASP A 103 -2.43 -21.02 2.38
N LEU A 104 -1.75 -21.85 3.17
CA LEU A 104 -0.43 -21.56 3.71
C LEU A 104 0.60 -21.52 2.60
N VAL A 105 1.07 -20.33 2.29
CA VAL A 105 2.07 -20.07 1.24
C VAL A 105 3.49 -20.03 1.80
N GLY A 106 3.64 -19.59 3.04
CA GLY A 106 4.96 -19.43 3.64
C GLY A 106 4.91 -18.91 5.05
N TRP A 107 6.04 -18.37 5.49
CA TRP A 107 6.19 -17.79 6.81
C TRP A 107 7.17 -16.61 6.78
N TYR A 108 7.13 -15.80 7.82
CA TYR A 108 8.00 -14.63 7.95
C TYR A 108 8.75 -14.64 9.28
N THR A 109 9.92 -14.02 9.26
CA THR A 109 10.76 -13.82 10.43
C THR A 109 11.67 -12.61 10.28
N LEU A 110 12.37 -12.26 11.35
CA LEU A 110 13.39 -11.21 11.33
C LEU A 110 14.71 -11.80 10.86
N LEU A 111 15.32 -11.19 9.85
CA LEU A 111 16.63 -11.58 9.33
C LEU A 111 17.60 -10.40 9.36
N ALA A 112 18.88 -10.69 9.57
CA ALA A 112 19.95 -9.71 9.35
C ALA A 112 20.13 -9.45 7.84
N VAL A 113 20.72 -8.30 7.49
CA VAL A 113 21.02 -7.92 6.09
C VAL A 113 21.97 -8.92 5.42
N THR A 114 22.74 -9.67 6.22
CA THR A 114 23.63 -10.75 5.78
C THR A 114 22.91 -12.05 5.37
N GLY A 115 21.58 -12.11 5.51
CA GLY A 115 20.74 -13.19 5.00
C GLY A 115 20.31 -14.24 6.06
N PRO A 116 19.72 -15.36 5.62
CA PRO A 116 19.18 -16.39 6.51
C PRO A 116 20.27 -17.00 7.39
N THR A 117 19.96 -17.22 8.67
CA THR A 117 20.86 -17.82 9.67
C THR A 117 20.44 -19.27 9.93
N PRO A 118 21.35 -20.23 10.20
CA PRO A 118 20.99 -21.65 10.42
C PRO A 118 19.96 -21.89 11.53
N THR A 119 19.78 -20.94 12.46
CA THR A 119 18.75 -20.97 13.50
C THR A 119 17.32 -21.05 12.97
N ILE A 120 17.08 -20.70 11.70
CA ILE A 120 15.74 -20.76 11.09
C ILE A 120 15.43 -22.13 10.47
N LEU A 121 16.45 -22.94 10.19
CA LEU A 121 16.30 -24.22 9.49
C LEU A 121 15.36 -25.19 10.21
N PRO A 122 15.39 -25.32 11.56
CA PRO A 122 14.50 -26.26 12.23
C PRO A 122 13.03 -25.87 12.13
N ILE A 123 12.72 -24.57 12.26
CA ILE A 123 11.37 -24.04 12.09
C ILE A 123 10.90 -24.22 10.64
N HIS A 124 11.80 -23.94 9.69
CA HIS A 124 11.50 -24.12 8.26
C HIS A 124 11.22 -25.59 7.92
N ASN A 125 12.06 -26.52 8.39
CA ASN A 125 11.89 -27.95 8.16
C ASN A 125 10.61 -28.48 8.81
N GLN A 126 10.28 -28.02 10.03
CA GLN A 126 9.03 -28.38 10.68
C GLN A 126 7.82 -27.95 9.82
N LEU A 127 7.81 -26.72 9.32
CA LEU A 127 6.75 -26.21 8.46
C LEU A 127 6.64 -26.99 7.15
N LEU A 128 7.79 -27.34 6.55
CA LEU A 128 7.83 -28.13 5.33
C LEU A 128 7.29 -29.57 5.54
N SER A 129 7.58 -30.17 6.69
CA SER A 129 7.15 -31.54 6.97
C SER A 129 5.68 -31.66 7.35
N GLU A 130 5.12 -30.66 8.04
CA GLU A 130 3.81 -30.77 8.67
C GLU A 130 2.70 -30.05 7.89
N PHE A 131 3.02 -29.02 7.11
CA PHE A 131 1.98 -28.11 6.58
C PHE A 131 2.10 -27.74 5.10
N ASN A 132 3.29 -27.72 4.50
CA ASN A 132 3.43 -27.32 3.09
C ASN A 132 4.66 -27.95 2.42
N GLU A 133 4.55 -28.41 1.18
CA GLU A 133 5.66 -28.98 0.40
C GLU A 133 6.71 -27.92 -0.05
N SER A 134 6.31 -26.65 -0.20
CA SER A 134 7.20 -25.54 -0.54
C SER A 134 6.74 -24.25 0.12
N ALA A 135 7.54 -23.74 1.06
CA ALA A 135 7.20 -22.57 1.86
C ALA A 135 8.09 -21.37 1.51
N LEU A 136 7.48 -20.23 1.19
CA LEU A 136 8.21 -18.97 1.08
C LEU A 136 8.70 -18.49 2.46
N LEU A 137 9.90 -17.92 2.49
CA LEU A 137 10.47 -17.27 3.66
C LEU A 137 10.56 -15.77 3.42
N LEU A 138 9.77 -14.99 4.14
CA LEU A 138 9.86 -13.53 4.13
C LEU A 138 10.75 -13.07 5.29
N GLY A 139 11.93 -12.54 4.94
CA GLY A 139 12.85 -11.91 5.86
C GLY A 139 12.58 -10.42 5.97
N PHE A 140 12.26 -9.94 7.17
CA PHE A 140 12.19 -8.51 7.46
C PHE A 140 13.51 -8.04 8.08
N HIS A 141 14.07 -6.95 7.57
CA HIS A 141 15.35 -6.40 8.00
C HIS A 141 15.16 -5.16 8.87
N PRO A 142 15.19 -5.29 10.21
CA PRO A 142 14.95 -4.14 11.09
C PRO A 142 16.01 -3.04 10.97
N GLU A 143 17.24 -3.38 10.57
CA GLU A 143 18.35 -2.42 10.41
C GLU A 143 18.15 -1.46 9.23
N GLU A 144 17.52 -1.94 8.15
CA GLU A 144 17.26 -1.12 6.96
C GLU A 144 16.11 -0.14 7.15
N VAL A 145 15.21 -0.41 8.10
CA VAL A 145 14.06 0.47 8.43
C VAL A 145 14.52 1.88 8.83
N PHE A 146 15.66 1.99 9.52
CA PHE A 146 16.19 3.26 10.00
C PHE A 146 16.94 4.06 8.91
N THR A 147 17.25 3.42 7.78
CA THR A 147 17.98 4.04 6.67
C THR A 147 16.98 4.63 5.68
N HIS A 148 16.28 5.70 6.09
CA HIS A 148 15.25 6.35 5.28
C HIS A 148 15.83 7.00 4.02
N SER A 149 15.92 6.24 2.91
CA SER A 149 16.11 6.80 1.58
C SER A 149 14.75 6.85 0.87
N VAL A 150 14.32 8.05 0.49
CA VAL A 150 13.11 8.24 -0.32
C VAL A 150 13.32 7.51 -1.66
N GLY A 151 12.53 6.46 -1.92
CA GLY A 151 12.69 5.58 -3.08
C GLY A 151 13.62 4.37 -2.90
N GLY A 152 14.05 4.07 -1.67
CA GLY A 152 14.81 2.86 -1.32
C GLY A 152 14.01 1.55 -1.51
N LYS A 153 14.72 0.41 -1.56
CA LYS A 153 14.09 -0.93 -1.52
C LYS A 153 13.33 -1.05 -0.19
N LEU A 154 12.19 -1.74 -0.19
CA LEU A 154 11.52 -2.08 1.09
C LEU A 154 12.47 -2.95 1.91
N PRO A 155 12.51 -2.80 3.25
CA PRO A 155 13.45 -3.49 4.14
C PRO A 155 13.07 -4.97 4.33
N MET A 156 12.98 -5.69 3.21
CA MET A 156 12.57 -7.08 3.17
C MET A 156 13.11 -7.81 1.95
N THR A 157 13.28 -9.12 2.15
CA THR A 157 13.69 -10.07 1.13
C THR A 157 12.81 -11.30 1.23
N ILE A 158 12.34 -11.78 0.08
CA ILE A 158 11.61 -13.04 0.00
C ILE A 158 12.57 -14.10 -0.53
N TYR A 159 12.60 -15.24 0.13
CA TYR A 159 13.37 -16.40 -0.27
C TYR A 159 12.43 -17.56 -0.60
N GLU A 160 12.74 -18.30 -1.67
CA GLU A 160 12.23 -19.66 -1.87
C GLU A 160 13.20 -20.68 -1.28
N SER A 161 12.66 -21.80 -0.82
CA SER A 161 13.42 -22.97 -0.40
C SER A 161 13.63 -23.93 -1.56
N ASN A 162 14.89 -24.26 -1.88
CA ASN A 162 15.23 -25.32 -2.82
C ASN A 162 16.18 -26.33 -2.18
N TYR A 163 15.98 -27.60 -2.47
CA TYR A 163 16.90 -28.66 -2.08
C TYR A 163 17.98 -28.79 -3.15
N GLU A 164 19.19 -28.36 -2.82
CA GLU A 164 20.34 -28.49 -3.71
C GLU A 164 21.23 -29.64 -3.26
N VAL A 165 21.69 -30.42 -4.24
CA VAL A 165 22.76 -31.39 -4.04
C VAL A 165 24.05 -30.60 -3.87
N ASP A 166 24.72 -30.77 -2.73
CA ASP A 166 26.06 -30.21 -2.52
C ASP A 166 26.98 -30.83 -3.59
N ASP A 167 27.39 -30.04 -4.57
CA ASP A 167 28.22 -30.52 -5.67
C ASP A 167 29.59 -30.91 -5.06
N PRO A 168 30.00 -32.21 -5.09
CA PRO A 168 31.24 -32.66 -4.44
C PRO A 168 32.51 -31.99 -5.00
N ARG A 169 32.39 -31.28 -6.13
CA ARG A 169 33.48 -30.58 -6.82
C ARG A 169 34.09 -29.41 -6.07
N ALA A 170 33.42 -28.81 -5.09
CA ALA A 170 34.04 -27.81 -4.23
C ALA A 170 34.98 -28.43 -3.17
N ALA A 171 34.89 -29.75 -2.93
CA ALA A 171 35.75 -30.49 -2.02
C ALA A 171 36.92 -31.20 -2.72
N GLU A 172 36.97 -31.20 -4.06
CA GLU A 172 38.05 -31.83 -4.84
C GLU A 172 39.32 -30.97 -4.95
N ALA A 173 39.34 -29.76 -4.36
CA ALA A 173 40.54 -28.91 -4.32
C ALA A 173 41.49 -29.23 -3.14
N GLU A 174 41.10 -30.08 -2.19
CA GLU A 174 41.99 -30.52 -1.11
C GLU A 174 42.01 -32.05 -0.96
N GLY A 175 43.05 -32.66 -1.54
CA GLY A 175 43.60 -33.94 -1.07
C GLY A 175 42.92 -35.19 -1.62
N GLU A 176 43.62 -35.86 -2.52
CA GLU A 176 43.37 -37.25 -2.94
C GLU A 176 43.23 -38.21 -1.74
N ASP A 177 42.44 -39.26 -1.96
CA ASP A 177 42.14 -40.41 -1.07
C ASP A 177 41.11 -40.21 0.05
N LYS A 178 39.83 -40.21 -0.33
CA LYS A 178 38.75 -40.75 0.51
C LYS A 178 38.00 -41.87 -0.22
N LYS A 179 37.95 -43.04 0.42
CA LYS A 179 37.20 -44.23 -0.01
C LYS A 179 35.78 -43.86 -0.47
N MET A 180 35.34 -44.49 -1.56
CA MET A 180 33.93 -44.54 -1.96
C MET A 180 33.13 -45.17 -0.82
N ASP A 181 32.46 -44.33 -0.03
CA ASP A 181 31.37 -44.72 0.85
C ASP A 181 30.08 -44.29 0.14
N ASP A 182 29.10 -45.19 0.07
CA ASP A 182 27.81 -45.03 -0.62
C ASP A 182 26.88 -44.12 0.21
N GLY A 183 27.41 -42.95 0.58
CA GLY A 183 26.75 -41.98 1.44
C GLY A 183 25.80 -41.14 0.61
N GLU A 184 24.50 -41.30 0.87
CA GLU A 184 23.42 -40.46 0.37
C GLU A 184 23.87 -38.99 0.28
N SER A 185 23.83 -38.42 -0.92
CA SER A 185 24.11 -37.01 -1.14
C SER A 185 23.19 -36.19 -0.24
N LYS A 186 23.73 -35.63 0.85
CA LYS A 186 22.95 -34.83 1.81
C LYS A 186 22.43 -33.59 1.09
N LEU A 187 21.17 -33.65 0.66
CA LEU A 187 20.45 -32.50 0.13
C LEU A 187 20.47 -31.40 1.19
N LYS A 188 21.12 -30.28 0.88
CA LYS A 188 21.12 -29.11 1.77
C LYS A 188 20.05 -28.16 1.28
N LEU A 189 19.21 -27.74 2.21
CA LEU A 189 18.25 -26.67 1.97
C LEU A 189 19.03 -25.37 1.71
N ARG A 190 18.83 -24.77 0.54
CA ARG A 190 19.37 -23.46 0.19
C ARG A 190 18.19 -22.52 -0.10
N PHE A 191 18.36 -21.27 0.29
CA PHE A 191 17.40 -20.20 0.06
C PHE A 191 17.80 -19.41 -1.18
N ARG A 192 16.83 -19.07 -2.03
CA ARG A 192 17.04 -18.27 -3.23
C ARG A 192 16.17 -17.03 -3.20
N GLU A 193 16.75 -15.86 -3.44
CA GLU A 193 15.99 -14.61 -3.44
C GLU A 193 15.01 -14.58 -4.61
N LEU A 194 13.75 -14.24 -4.31
CA LEU A 194 12.69 -14.06 -5.28
C LEU A 194 12.37 -12.58 -5.49
N PRO A 195 12.16 -12.15 -6.76
CA PRO A 195 11.62 -10.83 -7.03
C PRO A 195 10.17 -10.76 -6.54
N TYR A 196 9.82 -9.63 -5.94
CA TYR A 196 8.46 -9.38 -5.49
C TYR A 196 7.89 -8.09 -6.07
N THR A 197 6.58 -8.08 -6.23
CA THR A 197 5.80 -6.89 -6.62
C THR A 197 4.75 -6.64 -5.55
N VAL A 198 4.52 -5.37 -5.22
CA VAL A 198 3.45 -5.00 -4.28
C VAL A 198 2.20 -4.75 -5.10
N GLU A 199 1.19 -5.59 -4.95
CA GLU A 199 -0.13 -5.39 -5.55
C GLU A 199 -1.02 -4.69 -4.53
N THR A 200 -1.59 -3.56 -4.92
CA THR A 200 -2.54 -2.83 -4.10
C THR A 200 -3.89 -2.88 -4.78
N GLY A 201 -4.90 -3.46 -4.12
CA GLY A 201 -6.29 -3.28 -4.57
C GLY A 201 -6.68 -1.80 -4.52
N GLU A 202 -7.72 -1.39 -5.26
CA GLU A 202 -8.16 0.02 -5.29
C GLU A 202 -8.46 0.56 -3.88
N ALA A 203 -9.23 -0.19 -3.09
CA ALA A 203 -9.56 0.17 -1.71
C ALA A 203 -8.30 0.23 -0.81
N GLU A 204 -7.35 -0.68 -1.00
CA GLU A 204 -6.09 -0.69 -0.25
C GLU A 204 -5.21 0.50 -0.65
N MET A 205 -5.14 0.83 -1.94
CA MET A 205 -4.39 1.97 -2.46
C MET A 205 -4.87 3.28 -1.84
N ILE A 206 -6.19 3.50 -1.84
CA ILE A 206 -6.81 4.68 -1.22
C ILE A 206 -6.50 4.72 0.29
N SER A 207 -6.66 3.58 0.96
CA SER A 207 -6.39 3.48 2.40
C SER A 207 -4.93 3.74 2.74
N MET A 208 -3.99 3.21 1.95
CA MET A 208 -2.55 3.38 2.16
C MET A 208 -2.12 4.81 1.89
N ASP A 209 -2.65 5.45 0.85
CA ASP A 209 -2.40 6.86 0.56
C ASP A 209 -2.90 7.76 1.70
N HIS A 210 -4.07 7.44 2.28
CA HIS A 210 -4.57 8.13 3.48
C HIS A 210 -3.65 7.95 4.69
N VAL A 211 -3.23 6.72 4.99
CA VAL A 211 -2.33 6.43 6.12
C VAL A 211 -0.94 7.05 5.91
N ALA A 212 -0.40 6.97 4.70
CA ALA A 212 0.95 7.45 4.36
C ALA A 212 1.05 8.99 4.34
N ARG A 213 -0.03 9.69 3.99
CA ARG A 213 -0.12 11.15 4.18
C ARG A 213 -0.13 11.58 5.64
N GLY A 214 -0.34 10.62 6.53
CA GLY A 214 -0.40 10.82 7.95
C GLY A 214 -1.82 11.05 8.39
N ALA A 215 -2.30 10.17 9.27
CA ALA A 215 -3.31 10.48 10.28
C ALA A 215 -2.84 11.60 11.27
N GLY A 216 -2.00 12.53 10.81
CA GLY A 216 -1.46 13.68 11.56
C GLY A 216 -2.40 14.89 11.57
N ASN A 217 -3.44 14.89 10.73
CA ASN A 217 -4.59 15.79 10.88
C ASN A 217 -5.71 15.16 11.71
N ALA A 218 -5.39 14.22 12.61
CA ALA A 218 -6.20 13.99 13.80
C ALA A 218 -6.07 15.19 14.77
N THR A 219 -6.29 16.42 14.30
CA THR A 219 -6.97 17.40 15.14
C THR A 219 -8.28 16.73 15.52
N ALA A 220 -8.41 16.47 16.82
CA ALA A 220 -9.60 15.97 17.46
C ALA A 220 -10.84 16.32 16.63
N VAL A 221 -11.61 15.30 16.25
CA VAL A 221 -13.04 15.51 15.99
C VAL A 221 -13.56 16.13 17.28
N GLU A 222 -13.59 17.46 17.35
CA GLU A 222 -14.30 18.16 18.40
C GLU A 222 -15.71 17.60 18.31
N ALA A 223 -16.15 16.95 19.39
CA ALA A 223 -17.52 16.53 19.57
C ALA A 223 -18.45 17.66 19.10
N PRO A 224 -19.59 17.35 18.45
CA PRO A 224 -20.45 18.36 17.85
C PRO A 224 -20.71 19.47 18.86
N LYS A 225 -20.12 20.65 18.62
CA LYS A 225 -20.27 21.81 19.49
C LYS A 225 -21.77 22.08 19.61
N GLU A 226 -22.29 21.91 20.82
CA GLU A 226 -23.61 22.42 21.18
C GLU A 226 -23.71 23.84 20.65
N ALA A 227 -24.81 24.12 19.94
CA ALA A 227 -25.10 25.40 19.33
C ALA A 227 -24.78 26.54 20.32
N VAL A 228 -23.67 27.24 20.07
CA VAL A 228 -23.30 28.45 20.79
C VAL A 228 -24.39 29.47 20.48
N LYS A 229 -25.31 29.65 21.43
CA LYS A 229 -26.27 30.74 21.39
C LYS A 229 -25.47 32.05 21.30
N PRO A 230 -25.77 32.96 20.35
CA PRO A 230 -25.09 34.23 20.29
C PRO A 230 -25.33 34.97 21.61
N LYS A 231 -24.25 35.37 22.30
CA LYS A 231 -24.34 36.25 23.46
C LYS A 231 -24.79 37.62 22.99
N VAL A 232 -26.11 37.84 22.98
CA VAL A 232 -26.69 39.17 22.83
C VAL A 232 -26.57 39.87 24.18
N GLN A 233 -25.57 40.74 24.34
CA GLN A 233 -25.52 41.63 25.49
C GLN A 233 -26.45 42.82 25.21
N ARG A 234 -27.58 42.87 25.93
CA ARG A 234 -28.45 44.05 25.95
C ARG A 234 -27.86 45.06 26.92
N VAL A 235 -27.52 46.24 26.42
CA VAL A 235 -27.21 47.39 27.25
C VAL A 235 -28.44 48.31 27.20
N ASP A 236 -29.13 48.42 28.33
CA ASP A 236 -30.26 49.36 28.48
C ASP A 236 -29.71 50.76 28.80
N LEU A 237 -29.82 51.65 27.82
CA LEU A 237 -29.77 53.10 28.02
C LEU A 237 -31.03 53.69 27.37
N GLY A 238 -31.67 54.62 28.09
CA GLY A 238 -33.02 55.11 27.85
C GLY A 238 -33.48 55.26 26.38
N THR A 239 -34.68 54.74 26.14
CA THR A 239 -35.65 55.09 25.09
C THR A 239 -35.26 54.95 23.60
N LYS A 240 -34.06 54.49 23.20
CA LYS A 240 -33.81 54.10 21.79
C LYS A 240 -32.91 52.86 21.68
N ARG A 241 -33.45 51.77 21.13
CA ARG A 241 -32.70 50.52 20.84
C ARG A 241 -31.85 50.70 19.59
N ARG A 242 -30.54 50.43 19.70
CA ARG A 242 -29.63 50.22 18.55
C ARG A 242 -28.90 48.90 18.75
N VAL A 243 -28.96 48.02 17.77
CA VAL A 243 -28.12 46.81 17.70
C VAL A 243 -26.81 47.23 17.05
N VAL A 244 -25.70 47.06 17.76
CA VAL A 244 -24.35 47.20 17.20
C VAL A 244 -23.77 45.79 17.17
N VAL A 245 -23.50 45.30 15.96
CA VAL A 245 -22.68 44.10 15.75
C VAL A 245 -21.24 44.60 15.76
N THR A 246 -20.47 44.20 16.75
CA THR A 246 -19.02 44.36 16.74
C THR A 246 -18.45 43.24 15.89
N ASP A 247 -17.97 43.56 14.70
CA ASP A 247 -17.05 42.70 13.96
C ASP A 247 -15.74 42.65 14.75
N SER A 248 -15.53 41.54 15.45
CA SER A 248 -14.21 41.18 15.94
C SER A 248 -13.40 40.71 14.74
N SER A 249 -12.66 41.66 14.16
CA SER A 249 -11.54 41.36 13.26
C SER A 249 -10.41 40.75 14.09
N ASP A 250 -10.44 39.44 14.30
CA ASP A 250 -9.23 38.67 14.60
C ASP A 250 -8.82 37.96 13.31
N GLY A 251 -7.81 38.55 12.67
CA GLY A 251 -7.02 37.86 11.68
C GLY A 251 -6.06 36.93 12.40
N ASP A 252 -6.26 35.63 12.21
CA ASP A 252 -5.19 34.65 12.14
C ASP A 252 -5.69 33.45 11.33
N ASN A 253 -5.10 33.28 10.15
CA ASN A 253 -5.21 32.14 9.22
C ASN A 253 -6.53 31.38 9.24
N ALA A 254 -7.54 31.92 8.55
CA ALA A 254 -8.47 31.06 7.85
C ALA A 254 -7.68 30.36 6.73
N GLU A 255 -7.07 29.20 7.04
CA GLU A 255 -6.87 28.20 5.99
C GLU A 255 -8.23 28.09 5.28
N ALA A 256 -8.25 28.46 4.00
CA ALA A 256 -9.45 28.34 3.19
C ALA A 256 -9.88 26.89 3.32
N GLN A 257 -10.96 26.63 4.07
CA GLN A 257 -11.49 25.30 4.27
C GLN A 257 -11.86 24.79 2.87
N LEU A 258 -10.98 23.96 2.31
CA LEU A 258 -11.19 23.34 1.02
C LEU A 258 -12.44 22.47 1.15
N SER A 259 -13.28 22.48 0.14
CA SER A 259 -14.36 21.51 0.08
C SER A 259 -13.77 20.09 0.07
N PRO A 260 -14.50 19.08 0.57
CA PRO A 260 -14.04 17.69 0.53
C PRO A 260 -13.61 17.23 -0.87
N GLU A 261 -14.26 17.76 -1.91
CA GLU A 261 -13.92 17.50 -3.33
C GLU A 261 -12.58 18.14 -3.72
N GLU A 262 -12.29 19.36 -3.24
CA GLU A 262 -11.00 20.02 -3.47
C GLU A 262 -9.87 19.34 -2.69
N GLU A 263 -10.13 18.86 -1.47
CA GLU A 263 -9.16 18.07 -0.70
C GLU A 263 -8.83 16.75 -1.42
N GLU A 264 -9.84 16.05 -1.96
CA GLU A 264 -9.68 14.84 -2.77
C GLU A 264 -8.91 15.11 -4.07
N MET A 265 -9.17 16.23 -4.73
CA MET A 265 -8.43 16.63 -5.94
C MET A 265 -6.96 16.95 -5.63
N VAL A 266 -6.70 17.71 -4.57
CA VAL A 266 -5.32 18.02 -4.11
C VAL A 266 -4.59 16.75 -3.72
N ALA A 267 -5.28 15.82 -3.05
CA ALA A 267 -4.83 14.48 -2.77
C ALA A 267 -4.41 13.73 -4.04
N ALA A 268 -5.31 13.59 -5.02
CA ALA A 268 -5.02 12.90 -6.27
C ALA A 268 -3.83 13.53 -7.02
N LEU A 269 -3.77 14.86 -7.08
CA LEU A 269 -2.67 15.59 -7.72
C LEU A 269 -1.34 15.40 -7.00
N THR A 270 -1.35 15.35 -5.66
CA THR A 270 -0.15 15.13 -4.85
C THR A 270 0.39 13.71 -5.05
N ALA A 271 -0.47 12.70 -5.08
CA ALA A 271 -0.09 11.32 -5.40
C ALA A 271 0.56 11.23 -6.80
N LYS A 272 -0.08 11.83 -7.82
CA LYS A 272 0.46 11.89 -9.19
C LYS A 272 1.82 12.60 -9.22
N ALA A 273 1.95 13.73 -8.52
CA ALA A 273 3.21 14.47 -8.46
C ALA A 273 4.34 13.65 -7.79
N ASN A 274 4.04 12.91 -6.73
CA ASN A 274 5.00 12.03 -6.07
C ASN A 274 5.42 10.86 -6.98
N ALA A 275 4.48 10.25 -7.71
CA ALA A 275 4.78 9.21 -8.68
C ALA A 275 5.72 9.71 -9.79
N VAL A 276 5.46 10.91 -10.33
CA VAL A 276 6.33 11.55 -11.35
C VAL A 276 7.72 11.85 -10.77
N LYS A 277 7.82 12.34 -9.53
CA LYS A 277 9.13 12.56 -8.86
C LYS A 277 9.91 11.25 -8.68
N MET A 278 9.24 10.16 -8.29
CA MET A 278 9.88 8.85 -8.16
C MET A 278 10.38 8.33 -9.52
N LEU A 279 9.57 8.46 -10.57
CA LEU A 279 9.95 8.09 -11.93
C LEU A 279 11.16 8.91 -12.40
N GLN A 280 11.16 10.22 -12.18
CA GLN A 280 12.29 11.09 -12.49
C GLN A 280 13.56 10.68 -11.73
N GLY A 281 13.44 10.33 -10.44
CA GLY A 281 14.55 9.82 -9.65
C GLY A 281 15.15 8.54 -10.24
N ARG A 282 14.30 7.59 -10.66
CA ARG A 282 14.75 6.35 -11.31
C ARG A 282 15.42 6.60 -12.66
N ILE A 283 14.85 7.48 -13.50
CA ILE A 283 15.46 7.86 -14.79
C ILE A 283 16.84 8.47 -14.56
N ARG A 284 16.98 9.38 -13.58
CA ARG A 284 18.29 9.96 -13.23
C ARG A 284 19.31 8.90 -12.80
N LEU A 285 18.90 7.90 -12.02
CA LEU A 285 19.79 6.80 -11.65
C LEU A 285 20.26 6.01 -12.88
N ILE A 286 19.38 5.76 -13.85
CA ILE A 286 19.75 5.10 -15.11
C ILE A 286 20.72 5.99 -15.90
N THR A 287 20.46 7.31 -15.98
CA THR A 287 21.36 8.26 -16.65
C THR A 287 22.74 8.28 -15.99
N THR A 288 22.80 8.39 -14.67
CA THR A 288 24.07 8.35 -13.92
C THR A 288 24.80 7.01 -14.08
N TYR A 289 24.07 5.90 -14.17
CA TYR A 289 24.67 4.60 -14.47
C TYR A 289 25.31 4.59 -15.87
N LEU A 290 24.61 5.14 -16.88
CA LEU A 290 25.14 5.24 -18.24
C LEU A 290 26.34 6.19 -18.35
N GLU A 291 26.33 7.31 -17.64
CA GLU A 291 27.44 8.27 -17.60
C GLU A 291 28.70 7.72 -16.94
N ARG A 292 28.55 6.76 -16.01
CA ARG A 292 29.66 6.09 -15.31
C ARG A 292 30.24 4.90 -16.08
N LEU A 293 29.70 4.59 -17.27
CA LEU A 293 30.26 3.55 -18.14
C LEU A 293 31.52 4.07 -18.86
N PRO A 294 32.56 3.24 -18.99
CA PRO A 294 33.74 3.61 -19.77
C PRO A 294 33.38 3.83 -21.25
N ALA A 295 33.99 4.83 -21.88
CA ALA A 295 33.66 5.30 -23.23
C ALA A 295 34.04 4.34 -24.37
N GLU A 296 34.71 3.22 -24.10
CA GLU A 296 35.10 2.25 -25.13
C GLU A 296 34.87 0.79 -24.69
N PRO A 297 33.95 0.07 -25.34
CA PRO A 297 33.99 -1.38 -25.42
C PRO A 297 34.59 -1.76 -26.78
N LEU A 298 35.89 -1.55 -26.97
CA LEU A 298 36.61 -2.09 -28.13
C LEU A 298 37.32 -3.37 -27.72
N THR A 299 36.70 -4.48 -28.11
CA THR A 299 37.33 -5.74 -28.54
C THR A 299 38.83 -5.88 -28.26
N GLY A 300 39.19 -6.78 -27.33
CA GLY A 300 40.48 -7.48 -27.37
C GLY A 300 41.58 -7.04 -26.40
N ALA A 301 41.26 -6.63 -25.17
CA ALA A 301 42.25 -6.55 -24.10
C ALA A 301 41.88 -7.51 -22.97
N GLU A 302 42.82 -8.39 -22.63
CA GLU A 302 42.79 -9.29 -21.49
C GLU A 302 42.50 -8.50 -20.19
N GLN A 303 41.93 -9.20 -19.20
CA GLN A 303 41.73 -8.70 -17.83
C GLN A 303 42.94 -7.87 -17.37
N PRO A 304 42.79 -6.57 -17.05
CA PRO A 304 43.76 -5.92 -16.22
C PRO A 304 43.41 -6.26 -14.76
N ASP A 305 44.40 -6.84 -14.09
CA ASP A 305 44.42 -7.04 -12.64
C ASP A 305 43.92 -5.80 -11.88
N ALA A 306 43.19 -6.08 -10.81
CA ALA A 306 42.64 -5.11 -9.88
C ALA A 306 43.74 -4.35 -9.10
N VAL A 307 44.49 -3.47 -9.76
CA VAL A 307 45.44 -2.57 -9.09
C VAL A 307 45.53 -1.24 -9.83
N SER A 308 44.58 -0.34 -9.57
CA SER A 308 44.80 1.12 -9.46
C SER A 308 43.49 1.82 -9.12
N ALA A 309 43.25 2.00 -7.81
CA ALA A 309 42.24 2.89 -7.30
C ALA A 309 42.76 4.34 -7.37
N THR A 310 42.29 5.11 -8.34
CA THR A 310 42.32 6.58 -8.30
C THR A 310 41.03 7.17 -8.88
N THR A 311 40.15 7.57 -7.97
CA THR A 311 39.24 8.74 -8.00
C THR A 311 38.06 8.83 -8.97
N ASP A 312 37.78 7.90 -9.87
CA ASP A 312 36.45 7.80 -10.50
C ASP A 312 36.12 6.32 -10.75
N ALA A 313 35.29 5.74 -9.87
CA ALA A 313 34.94 4.33 -9.91
C ALA A 313 34.08 4.02 -11.15
N GLN A 314 34.74 3.66 -12.25
CA GLN A 314 34.08 3.11 -13.43
C GLN A 314 33.38 1.80 -13.05
N THR A 315 32.07 1.74 -13.25
CA THR A 315 31.27 0.56 -12.93
C THR A 315 31.45 -0.50 -14.01
N THR A 316 31.67 -1.76 -13.64
CA THR A 316 31.74 -2.89 -14.58
C THR A 316 30.45 -2.99 -15.41
N PRO A 317 30.51 -2.99 -16.76
CA PRO A 317 29.32 -2.99 -17.59
C PRO A 317 28.59 -4.33 -17.52
N SER A 318 27.32 -4.31 -17.10
CA SER A 318 26.45 -5.48 -17.18
C SER A 318 25.61 -5.46 -18.48
N HIS A 319 25.92 -6.40 -19.39
CA HIS A 319 25.22 -6.49 -20.69
C HIS A 319 23.72 -6.79 -20.56
N THR A 320 23.29 -7.48 -19.50
CA THR A 320 21.87 -7.74 -19.23
C THR A 320 21.09 -6.44 -18.98
N ILE A 321 21.63 -5.55 -18.15
CA ILE A 321 20.98 -4.27 -17.82
C ILE A 321 20.98 -3.36 -19.05
N LEU A 322 22.08 -3.28 -19.79
CA LEU A 322 22.15 -2.49 -21.03
C LEU A 322 21.12 -2.94 -22.07
N ARG A 323 20.94 -4.26 -22.23
CA ARG A 323 19.89 -4.81 -23.10
C ARG A 323 18.48 -4.47 -22.63
N GLN A 324 18.24 -4.50 -21.32
CA GLN A 324 16.95 -4.11 -20.74
C GLN A 324 16.67 -2.60 -20.95
N ILE A 325 17.68 -1.75 -20.77
CA ILE A 325 17.57 -0.31 -21.05
C ILE A 325 17.26 -0.07 -22.53
N GLN A 326 17.96 -0.74 -23.45
CA GLN A 326 17.67 -0.63 -24.88
C GLN A 326 16.24 -1.08 -25.20
N ALA A 327 15.78 -2.18 -24.59
CA ALA A 327 14.41 -2.65 -24.76
C ALA A 327 13.37 -1.65 -24.22
N LEU A 328 13.66 -0.98 -23.10
CA LEU A 328 12.80 0.07 -22.54
C LEU A 328 12.70 1.27 -23.49
N VAL A 329 13.83 1.74 -24.02
CA VAL A 329 13.88 2.87 -24.98
C VAL A 329 13.11 2.55 -26.24
N ASN A 330 13.30 1.35 -26.81
CA ASN A 330 12.56 0.94 -28.00
C ASN A 330 11.05 0.77 -27.75
N ARG A 331 10.63 0.48 -26.51
CA ARG A 331 9.23 0.37 -26.11
C ARG A 331 8.57 1.72 -25.83
N LEU A 332 9.33 2.76 -25.53
CA LEU A 332 8.79 4.12 -25.38
C LEU A 332 8.17 4.63 -26.68
N ASP A 333 8.76 4.26 -27.82
CA ASP A 333 8.24 4.63 -29.14
C ASP A 333 6.98 3.82 -29.53
N LEU A 334 6.73 2.70 -28.84
CA LEU A 334 5.55 1.83 -29.03
C LEU A 334 4.37 2.18 -28.13
N LEU A 335 4.54 3.11 -27.18
CA LEU A 335 3.45 3.63 -26.35
C LEU A 335 2.48 4.53 -27.14
N VAL A 336 2.88 4.98 -28.32
CA VAL A 336 1.96 5.56 -29.30
C VAL A 336 1.25 4.39 -29.99
N PRO A 337 -0.07 4.21 -29.81
CA PRO A 337 -0.80 3.12 -30.44
C PRO A 337 -0.58 3.15 -31.96
N SER A 338 -0.47 1.97 -32.58
CA SER A 338 -0.35 1.84 -34.04
C SER A 338 -1.52 2.51 -34.79
N ASP A 339 -2.66 2.70 -34.12
CA ASP A 339 -3.82 3.47 -34.57
C ASP A 339 -4.01 4.73 -33.70
N ALA A 340 -3.17 5.73 -33.95
CA ALA A 340 -3.21 7.00 -33.23
C ALA A 340 -4.55 7.74 -33.43
N GLU A 341 -5.18 7.61 -34.61
CA GLU A 341 -6.46 8.25 -34.92
C GLU A 341 -7.64 7.59 -34.19
N GLY A 342 -7.63 6.26 -34.07
CA GLY A 342 -8.63 5.53 -33.28
C GLY A 342 -8.53 5.88 -31.80
N PHE A 343 -7.32 5.90 -31.25
CA PHE A 343 -7.07 6.26 -29.86
C PHE A 343 -7.48 7.71 -29.54
N GLU A 344 -7.14 8.69 -30.39
CA GLU A 344 -7.52 10.09 -30.15
C GLU A 344 -9.05 10.27 -30.15
N LYS A 345 -9.76 9.56 -31.04
CA LYS A 345 -11.23 9.56 -31.04
C LYS A 345 -11.81 8.93 -29.78
N GLU A 346 -11.23 7.84 -29.30
CA GLU A 346 -11.66 7.18 -28.06
C GLU A 346 -11.46 8.09 -26.85
N VAL A 347 -10.27 8.71 -26.73
CA VAL A 347 -9.99 9.70 -25.67
C VAL A 347 -10.96 10.87 -25.71
N LEU A 348 -11.24 11.44 -26.89
CA LEU A 348 -12.22 12.52 -27.05
C LEU A 348 -13.65 12.08 -26.68
N CYS A 349 -14.03 10.84 -27.00
CA CYS A 349 -15.33 10.29 -26.60
C CYS A 349 -15.43 10.18 -25.07
N GLU A 350 -14.40 9.64 -24.41
CA GLU A 350 -14.34 9.53 -22.94
C GLU A 350 -14.38 10.92 -22.27
N GLU A 351 -13.62 11.89 -22.78
CA GLU A 351 -13.64 13.27 -22.27
C GLU A 351 -15.03 13.90 -22.38
N ASN A 352 -15.69 13.73 -23.53
CA ASN A 352 -17.04 14.23 -23.73
C ASN A 352 -18.05 13.53 -22.82
N GLU A 353 -17.91 12.23 -22.58
CA GLU A 353 -18.77 11.47 -21.67
C GLU A 353 -18.64 11.95 -20.22
N VAL A 354 -17.40 12.11 -19.72
CA VAL A 354 -17.13 12.66 -18.39
C VAL A 354 -17.63 14.10 -18.27
N ALA A 355 -17.47 14.91 -19.32
CA ALA A 355 -17.99 16.28 -19.34
C ALA A 355 -19.53 16.32 -19.27
N ILE A 356 -20.22 15.45 -20.04
CA ILE A 356 -21.69 15.37 -20.04
C ILE A 356 -22.20 14.91 -18.67
N THR A 357 -21.61 13.88 -18.08
CA THR A 357 -22.01 13.38 -16.75
C THR A 357 -21.79 14.42 -15.67
N SER A 358 -20.67 15.15 -15.69
CA SER A 358 -20.40 16.28 -14.79
C SER A 358 -21.44 17.39 -14.96
N ARG A 359 -21.76 17.81 -16.19
CA ARG A 359 -22.78 18.85 -16.45
C ARG A 359 -24.19 18.41 -16.03
N LEU A 360 -24.52 17.13 -16.17
CA LEU A 360 -25.78 16.58 -15.68
C LEU A 360 -25.84 16.60 -14.15
N ASN A 361 -24.73 16.32 -13.46
CA ASN A 361 -24.64 16.45 -12.01
C ASN A 361 -24.84 17.92 -11.58
N GLU A 362 -24.17 18.87 -12.22
CA GLU A 362 -24.38 20.31 -11.98
C GLU A 362 -25.84 20.73 -12.18
N LEU A 363 -26.50 20.25 -13.25
CA LEU A 363 -27.92 20.50 -13.49
C LEU A 363 -28.79 19.90 -12.38
N MET A 364 -28.53 18.67 -11.94
CA MET A 364 -29.28 18.02 -10.86
C MET A 364 -29.10 18.77 -9.53
N GLN A 365 -27.87 19.19 -9.22
CA GLN A 365 -27.57 20.03 -8.05
C GLN A 365 -28.29 21.39 -8.14
N SER A 366 -28.34 22.01 -9.32
CA SER A 366 -29.07 23.27 -9.53
C SER A 366 -30.59 23.11 -9.35
N ILE A 367 -31.17 21.99 -9.80
CA ILE A 367 -32.59 21.67 -9.60
C ILE A 367 -32.88 21.42 -8.12
N SER A 368 -32.00 20.71 -7.43
CA SER A 368 -32.08 20.50 -5.98
C SER A 368 -32.02 21.85 -5.23
N GLY A 369 -31.05 22.70 -5.58
CA GLY A 369 -30.90 24.05 -5.04
C GLY A 369 -32.12 24.93 -5.31
N MET A 370 -32.69 24.87 -6.52
CA MET A 370 -33.91 25.59 -6.88
C MET A 370 -35.12 25.10 -6.08
N ARG A 371 -35.25 23.79 -5.87
CA ARG A 371 -36.30 23.20 -5.03
C ARG A 371 -36.19 23.68 -3.59
N ASP A 372 -34.98 23.73 -3.03
CA ASP A 372 -34.76 24.22 -1.67
C ASP A 372 -34.97 25.73 -1.54
N LEU A 373 -34.60 26.51 -2.55
CA LEU A 373 -34.90 27.93 -2.61
C LEU A 373 -36.41 28.18 -2.71
N GLY A 374 -37.14 27.36 -3.48
CA GLY A 374 -38.60 27.38 -3.55
C GLY A 374 -39.27 27.08 -2.21
N LYS A 375 -38.79 26.09 -1.46
CA LYS A 375 -39.26 25.81 -0.08
C LYS A 375 -39.03 27.01 0.85
N LYS A 376 -37.81 27.57 0.83
CA LYS A 376 -37.45 28.74 1.66
C LYS A 376 -38.27 29.97 1.28
N PHE A 377 -38.49 30.19 -0.02
CA PHE A 377 -39.31 31.29 -0.52
C PHE A 377 -40.77 31.13 -0.11
N SER A 378 -41.36 29.94 -0.23
CA SER A 378 -42.74 29.68 0.20
C SER A 378 -42.93 29.94 1.71
N ILE A 379 -41.95 29.55 2.53
CA ILE A 379 -41.96 29.84 3.98
C ILE A 379 -41.84 31.35 4.21
N ALA A 380 -40.92 32.03 3.52
CA ALA A 380 -40.71 33.47 3.66
C ALA A 380 -41.92 34.29 3.18
N GLU A 381 -42.56 33.89 2.09
CA GLU A 381 -43.76 34.51 1.55
C GLU A 381 -44.95 34.29 2.48
N SER A 382 -45.12 33.08 3.01
CA SER A 382 -46.13 32.78 4.03
C SER A 382 -45.92 33.60 5.30
N ALA A 383 -44.67 33.77 5.74
CA ALA A 383 -44.33 34.61 6.89
C ALA A 383 -44.56 36.11 6.61
N ARG A 384 -44.23 36.58 5.40
CA ARG A 384 -44.45 37.96 4.97
C ARG A 384 -45.94 38.28 4.83
N SER A 385 -46.74 37.35 4.32
CA SER A 385 -48.20 37.47 4.22
C SER A 385 -48.83 37.57 5.61
N ARG A 386 -48.40 36.75 6.57
CA ARG A 386 -48.83 36.87 7.98
C ARG A 386 -48.46 38.22 8.60
N ASN A 387 -47.28 38.76 8.29
CA ASN A 387 -46.83 40.07 8.81
C ASN A 387 -47.50 41.27 8.11
N ARG A 388 -48.13 41.07 6.93
CA ARG A 388 -48.87 42.12 6.20
C ARG A 388 -50.36 42.15 6.56
N GLY A 389 -50.85 41.21 7.37
CA GLY A 389 -52.17 41.24 7.96
C GLY A 389 -52.25 42.30 9.06
N ASN A 390 -52.75 43.49 8.72
CA ASN A 390 -53.13 44.52 9.70
C ASN A 390 -54.28 44.01 10.58
N PRO A 391 -54.23 44.16 11.92
CA PRO A 391 -55.29 43.70 12.82
C PRO A 391 -56.40 44.76 12.92
N THR A 392 -57.20 44.95 11.87
CA THR A 392 -58.41 45.79 11.98
C THR A 392 -59.51 45.29 11.03
N ALA A 393 -60.30 44.34 11.49
CA ALA A 393 -61.74 44.27 11.27
C ALA A 393 -62.29 43.04 12.01
N SER A 394 -63.06 43.32 13.06
CA SER A 394 -63.91 42.39 13.78
C SER A 394 -65.04 41.85 12.90
N ASP A 395 -65.53 40.67 13.31
CA ASP A 395 -66.80 40.03 12.97
C ASP A 395 -66.94 39.38 11.58
N PHE A 396 -66.86 38.04 11.54
CA PHE A 396 -67.95 37.14 11.15
C PHE A 396 -67.51 35.66 11.32
N PRO A 397 -68.31 34.77 11.94
CA PRO A 397 -67.99 33.34 11.97
C PRO A 397 -68.66 32.64 10.78
N ASN A 398 -67.91 31.92 9.94
CA ASN A 398 -68.54 30.91 9.09
C ASN A 398 -67.59 29.77 8.67
N TYR A 399 -67.95 28.57 9.13
CA TYR A 399 -67.84 27.22 8.54
C TYR A 399 -66.73 26.87 7.52
N GLY A 400 -65.92 25.88 7.91
CA GLY A 400 -65.50 24.76 7.05
C GLY A 400 -64.05 24.77 6.55
N PRO A 401 -63.21 23.75 6.85
CA PRO A 401 -61.96 23.53 6.13
C PRO A 401 -62.25 22.67 4.90
N SER A 402 -62.32 23.29 3.72
CA SER A 402 -62.16 22.58 2.46
C SER A 402 -60.67 22.27 2.25
N GLY A 403 -60.29 21.05 2.62
CA GLY A 403 -58.98 20.49 2.28
C GLY A 403 -58.86 20.36 0.76
N PHE A 404 -57.99 21.16 0.16
CA PHE A 404 -57.57 20.98 -1.22
C PHE A 404 -56.44 19.97 -1.26
N ASN A 405 -56.80 18.68 -1.29
CA ASN A 405 -55.92 17.59 -1.72
C ASN A 405 -55.87 17.61 -3.24
N LEU A 406 -54.69 17.85 -3.82
CA LEU A 406 -54.42 17.51 -5.21
C LEU A 406 -53.81 16.10 -5.28
N PRO A 407 -54.37 15.19 -6.09
CA PRO A 407 -53.93 13.79 -6.16
C PRO A 407 -52.57 13.66 -6.88
N GLY A 408 -51.69 12.86 -6.29
CA GLY A 408 -50.43 12.44 -6.91
C GLY A 408 -50.68 11.45 -8.05
N ALA A 409 -49.86 11.57 -9.10
CA ALA A 409 -49.86 10.69 -10.26
C ALA A 409 -49.55 9.25 -9.85
N GLY A 410 -50.58 8.42 -9.78
CA GLY A 410 -50.45 6.99 -9.50
C GLY A 410 -51.70 6.16 -9.81
N ASP A 411 -52.71 6.72 -10.48
CA ASP A 411 -53.96 6.00 -10.77
C ASP A 411 -54.43 6.24 -12.21
N ILE A 412 -53.58 5.83 -13.16
CA ILE A 412 -53.96 5.58 -14.56
C ILE A 412 -53.18 4.35 -15.01
N MET A 413 -53.74 3.16 -14.76
CA MET A 413 -53.69 1.95 -15.61
C MET A 413 -54.55 0.87 -14.95
N MET A 414 -55.82 0.85 -15.35
CA MET A 414 -56.56 -0.40 -15.57
C MET A 414 -56.94 -0.43 -17.04
#